data_AF-A0A2D3W3F8-F1
#
_entry.id   AF-A0A2D3W3F8-F1
#
_cell.length_a   1.000
_cell.length_b   1.000
_cell.length_c   1.000
_cell.angle_alpha   90.00
_cell.angle_beta   90.00
_cell.angle_gamma   90.00
#
_symmetry.space_group_name_H-M   'P 1'
#
loop_
_entity.id
_entity.type
_entity.pdbx_description
1 polymer ?
#
loop_
_entity_poly.entity_id
_entity_poly.type
_entity_poly.pdbx_seq_one_letter_code
_entity_poly.pdbx_strand_id
1 'polypeptide(L)'
;MFSFFNSKQTDTNEKVYTAKSIETLVLKESEIKSDKLKNLSFEPRLILGFVSPELHFESITTKLKEALPKESTLILSTTAGELCNFDKSIPTKTLYSQSDAGSGDNIVLMLFSKEMIENVHVATIPLRSEDLASSSLSLKERIKRIENEVQKINVPFKINHEDTLGYTLIDGLSASESFFMEAVYNVGHFPCLLVGGSAGGKLDFQNTYIYNNQKVLRHCAIITFIKLKQNFHFGIFKSQNFQKTATKFSVLSADPIKRTVFAFLDKNTNQQINSVDALCKHFNCDINSLEKELSNYSFGIEIDNDIYVRSVAGIDKTNKAIQFYCDIESGEELLLLQRNNFVQTTTSNYQSFTKNKPKAIGAIFNDCILRRLLNNSELNKLTIFNDIPVAGFSTFGELLGININQTLTAIFFYQTSSKESFHDDYVNSFVQKYAEFKSYFFIRKINRQMMISGIHKSMLIQMKQSLPVITSIGASLSDAVSSINKIQDKLNHFKSQFDTFASNIEKSNESNANLATEAQNLSSYVHDIRSVLGIISDIADQTNL
;
A
#
# COMPACT_ATOMS: atom_id res chain seq x y z
N MET A 1 -51.20 58.61 44.61
CA MET A 1 -51.11 58.16 43.21
C MET A 1 -49.69 57.71 42.96
N PHE A 2 -49.55 56.44 42.61
CA PHE A 2 -48.41 55.58 42.89
C PHE A 2 -47.15 55.89 42.09
N SER A 3 -46.00 55.90 42.77
CA SER A 3 -44.69 55.61 42.18
C SER A 3 -44.59 54.11 41.96
N PHE A 4 -44.25 53.65 40.75
CA PHE A 4 -43.90 52.25 40.51
C PHE A 4 -42.52 52.13 39.90
N PHE A 5 -41.71 51.32 40.57
CA PHE A 5 -40.34 50.95 40.30
C PHE A 5 -40.15 50.33 38.92
N ASN A 6 -39.14 50.79 38.19
CA ASN A 6 -38.48 50.02 37.14
C ASN A 6 -37.64 48.92 37.79
N SER A 7 -38.22 47.74 38.01
CA SER A 7 -37.46 46.52 38.28
C SER A 7 -37.03 45.90 36.96
N LYS A 8 -35.72 45.87 36.73
CA LYS A 8 -35.05 45.01 35.77
C LYS A 8 -35.58 43.57 35.92
N GLN A 9 -36.30 43.07 34.93
CA GLN A 9 -36.41 41.63 34.71
C GLN A 9 -35.11 41.18 34.06
N THR A 10 -34.18 40.79 34.91
CA THR A 10 -33.13 39.84 34.56
C THR A 10 -33.82 38.53 34.20
N ASP A 11 -33.78 38.15 32.92
CA ASP A 11 -34.01 36.78 32.48
C ASP A 11 -32.86 35.91 33.01
N THR A 12 -32.98 35.54 34.28
CA THR A 12 -32.24 34.46 34.92
C THR A 12 -33.23 33.36 35.20
N ASN A 13 -33.32 32.42 34.27
CA ASN A 13 -33.84 31.05 34.38
C ASN A 13 -33.50 30.38 33.04
N GLU A 14 -32.97 29.18 32.91
CA GLU A 14 -32.55 28.11 33.80
C GLU A 14 -32.10 27.01 32.84
N LYS A 15 -30.91 26.44 33.01
CA LYS A 15 -30.73 24.97 33.18
C LYS A 15 -29.27 24.61 33.37
N VAL A 16 -29.00 24.25 34.62
CA VAL A 16 -27.85 23.53 35.13
C VAL A 16 -27.72 22.18 34.41
N TYR A 17 -26.67 22.00 33.61
CA TYR A 17 -26.07 20.73 33.15
C TYR A 17 -24.57 21.06 32.98
N THR A 18 -23.56 20.32 33.47
CA THR A 18 -23.49 18.94 33.93
C THR A 18 -22.20 18.70 34.71
N ALA A 19 -22.19 17.69 35.58
CA ALA A 19 -20.95 17.10 36.09
C ALA A 19 -19.99 16.84 34.91
N LYS A 20 -18.73 17.28 35.04
CA LYS A 20 -17.71 17.02 34.02
C LYS A 20 -17.70 15.51 33.73
N SER A 21 -18.05 15.12 32.51
CA SER A 21 -18.09 13.71 32.11
C SER A 21 -16.77 13.23 31.51
N ILE A 22 -15.92 14.18 31.12
CA ILE A 22 -14.60 13.96 30.55
C ILE A 22 -13.60 14.89 31.26
N GLU A 23 -12.41 14.38 31.52
CA GLU A 23 -11.28 15.16 32.05
C GLU A 23 -9.99 14.68 31.37
N THR A 24 -9.12 15.62 31.00
CA THR A 24 -7.80 15.33 30.44
C THR A 24 -6.72 15.70 31.46
N LEU A 25 -5.63 14.94 31.50
CA LEU A 25 -4.50 15.19 32.40
C LEU A 25 -3.19 15.10 31.63
N VAL A 26 -2.25 15.98 31.98
CA VAL A 26 -0.86 15.85 31.56
C VAL A 26 -0.01 15.63 32.81
N LEU A 27 0.80 14.58 32.80
CA LEU A 27 1.61 14.18 33.94
C LEU A 27 3.05 13.94 33.50
N LYS A 28 3.99 14.21 34.39
CA LYS A 28 5.32 13.61 34.40
C LYS A 28 5.32 12.34 35.24
N GLU A 29 6.35 11.49 35.07
CA GLU A 29 6.50 10.29 35.89
C GLU A 29 6.53 10.58 37.40
N SER A 30 7.17 11.68 37.81
CA SER A 30 7.24 12.12 39.21
C SER A 30 5.88 12.52 39.79
N GLU A 31 4.91 12.91 38.95
CA GLU A 31 3.60 13.40 39.35
C GLU A 31 2.56 12.29 39.49
N ILE A 32 2.86 11.04 39.12
CA ILE A 32 1.89 9.93 39.21
C ILE A 32 1.44 9.70 40.66
N LYS A 33 2.34 9.84 41.64
CA LYS A 33 2.00 9.68 43.07
C LYS A 33 1.53 10.97 43.74
N SER A 34 1.39 12.06 42.97
CA SER A 34 0.94 13.35 43.49
C SER A 34 -0.56 13.35 43.79
N ASP A 35 -1.03 14.37 44.50
CA ASP A 35 -2.46 14.55 44.80
C ASP A 35 -3.30 14.84 43.54
N LYS A 36 -2.66 15.06 42.38
CA LYS A 36 -3.35 15.33 41.11
C LYS A 36 -4.24 14.17 40.65
N LEU A 37 -3.77 12.93 40.82
CA LEU A 37 -4.53 11.69 40.53
C LEU A 37 -5.49 11.30 41.66
N LYS A 38 -5.29 11.83 42.88
CA LYS A 38 -6.24 11.62 44.00
C LYS A 38 -7.45 12.56 43.89
N ASN A 39 -7.24 13.77 43.40
CA ASN A 39 -8.25 14.82 43.27
C ASN A 39 -8.84 14.87 41.85
N LEU A 40 -9.42 13.76 41.38
CA LEU A 40 -10.16 13.71 40.11
C LEU A 40 -11.53 14.36 40.27
N SER A 41 -12.06 14.97 39.21
CA SER A 41 -13.39 15.61 39.27
C SER A 41 -14.54 14.61 39.41
N PHE A 42 -14.30 13.33 39.11
CA PHE A 42 -15.27 12.23 39.17
C PHE A 42 -14.54 10.89 39.26
N GLU A 43 -15.28 9.82 39.60
CA GLU A 43 -14.77 8.45 39.49
C GLU A 43 -14.81 7.96 38.01
N PRO A 44 -13.66 7.69 37.38
CA PRO A 44 -13.61 7.23 36.01
C PRO A 44 -14.05 5.77 35.87
N ARG A 45 -14.78 5.49 34.79
CA ARG A 45 -15.10 4.13 34.33
C ARG A 45 -14.03 3.61 33.36
N LEU A 46 -13.55 4.49 32.49
CA LEU A 46 -12.53 4.23 31.49
C LEU A 46 -11.46 5.33 31.56
N ILE A 47 -10.21 4.92 31.40
CA ILE A 47 -9.06 5.81 31.30
C ILE A 47 -8.25 5.34 30.09
N LEU A 48 -8.12 6.23 29.11
CA LEU A 48 -7.20 6.05 27.98
C LEU A 48 -5.95 6.86 28.27
N GLY A 49 -4.77 6.32 28.00
CA GLY A 49 -3.53 7.03 28.21
C GLY A 49 -2.47 6.79 27.16
N PHE A 50 -1.65 7.81 26.96
CA PHE A 50 -0.62 7.86 25.94
C PHE A 50 0.70 8.24 26.63
N VAL A 51 1.65 7.33 26.58
CA VAL A 51 2.90 7.40 27.35
C VAL A 51 4.06 7.63 26.40
N SER A 52 4.89 8.63 26.69
CA SER A 52 6.14 8.85 25.96
C SER A 52 6.97 7.57 25.89
N PRO A 53 7.58 7.25 24.73
CA PRO A 53 8.39 6.04 24.57
C PRO A 53 9.77 6.13 25.24
N GLU A 54 10.16 7.30 25.77
CA GLU A 54 11.36 7.45 26.61
C GLU A 54 11.14 6.97 28.05
N LEU A 55 9.88 6.89 28.49
CA LEU A 55 9.55 6.40 29.82
C LEU A 55 9.50 4.86 29.83
N HIS A 56 9.89 4.25 30.96
CA HIS A 56 9.81 2.81 31.12
C HIS A 56 8.36 2.35 31.23
N PHE A 57 7.77 1.92 30.11
CA PHE A 57 6.33 1.70 29.96
C PHE A 57 5.72 0.81 31.05
N GLU A 58 6.33 -0.34 31.38
CA GLU A 58 5.85 -1.24 32.44
C GLU A 58 5.88 -0.63 33.85
N SER A 59 6.85 0.26 34.10
CA SER A 59 6.95 0.97 35.38
C SER A 59 5.82 1.99 35.49
N ILE A 60 5.60 2.75 34.42
CA ILE A 60 4.50 3.73 34.34
C ILE A 60 3.14 3.05 34.47
N THR A 61 2.91 1.91 33.79
CA THR A 61 1.64 1.19 33.86
C THR A 61 1.35 0.72 35.28
N THR A 62 2.36 0.21 35.97
CA THR A 62 2.23 -0.25 37.37
C THR A 62 1.90 0.92 38.30
N LYS A 63 2.67 2.01 38.21
CA LYS A 63 2.46 3.22 39.02
C LYS A 63 1.08 3.84 38.78
N LEU A 64 0.63 3.92 37.53
CA LEU A 64 -0.70 4.43 37.19
C LEU A 64 -1.81 3.51 37.71
N LYS A 65 -1.66 2.19 37.56
CA LYS A 65 -2.66 1.23 38.04
C LYS A 65 -2.80 1.24 39.56
N GLU A 66 -1.72 1.51 40.29
CA GLU A 66 -1.75 1.70 41.76
C GLU A 66 -2.40 3.03 42.17
N ALA A 67 -2.14 4.11 41.43
CA ALA A 67 -2.63 5.46 41.77
C ALA A 67 -4.09 5.71 41.37
N LEU A 68 -4.57 5.05 40.32
CA LEU A 68 -5.92 5.23 39.78
C LEU A 68 -6.95 4.30 40.45
N PRO A 69 -8.25 4.65 40.43
CA PRO A 69 -9.29 3.81 41.03
C PRO A 69 -9.31 2.39 40.47
N LYS A 70 -9.31 1.37 41.34
CA LYS A 70 -9.18 -0.05 40.95
C LYS A 70 -10.25 -0.54 39.97
N GLU A 71 -11.47 -0.03 40.12
CA GLU A 71 -12.64 -0.36 39.29
C GLU A 71 -12.60 0.26 37.88
N SER A 72 -11.68 1.20 37.63
CA SER A 72 -11.51 1.82 36.32
C SER A 72 -10.77 0.89 35.37
N THR A 73 -11.23 0.85 34.11
CA THR A 73 -10.50 0.18 33.03
C THR A 73 -9.43 1.11 32.50
N LEU A 74 -8.16 0.71 32.62
CA LEU A 74 -7.00 1.49 32.18
C LEU A 74 -6.42 0.91 30.90
N ILE A 75 -6.45 1.67 29.81
CA ILE A 75 -5.84 1.30 28.53
C ILE A 75 -4.72 2.30 28.23
N LEU A 76 -3.52 1.80 27.99
CA LEU A 76 -2.36 2.65 27.68
C LEU A 76 -1.74 2.23 26.35
N SER A 77 -1.13 3.20 25.66
CA SER A 77 -0.30 2.95 24.49
C SER A 77 0.94 3.82 24.52
N THR A 78 2.05 3.32 23.99
CA THR A 78 3.17 4.19 23.64
C THR A 78 2.79 5.12 22.48
N THR A 79 3.43 6.28 22.45
CA THR A 79 3.18 7.30 21.43
C THR A 79 4.44 7.69 20.68
N ALA A 80 4.29 8.25 19.48
CA ALA A 80 5.35 8.99 18.78
C ALA A 80 5.30 10.51 19.07
N GLY A 81 4.49 10.92 20.05
CA GLY A 81 4.33 12.31 20.49
C GLY A 81 2.91 12.57 20.98
N GLU A 82 2.78 13.11 22.18
CA GLU A 82 1.48 13.29 22.83
C GLU A 82 0.73 14.51 22.29
N LEU A 83 -0.60 14.42 22.30
CA LEU A 83 -1.49 15.53 21.99
C LEU A 83 -2.38 15.82 23.21
N CYS A 84 -2.32 17.03 23.74
CA CYS A 84 -3.19 17.48 24.82
C CYS A 84 -3.26 19.01 24.89
N ASN A 85 -4.47 19.57 24.88
CA ASN A 85 -4.68 21.02 24.98
C ASN A 85 -5.24 21.49 26.33
N PHE A 86 -5.61 20.57 27.24
CA PHE A 86 -6.07 20.89 28.59
C PHE A 86 -5.47 19.95 29.63
N ASP A 87 -5.02 20.52 30.74
CA ASP A 87 -4.72 19.79 31.97
C ASP A 87 -5.78 20.16 33.02
N LYS A 88 -6.72 19.25 33.25
CA LYS A 88 -8.00 19.51 33.93
C LYS A 88 -8.77 20.65 33.25
N SER A 89 -8.85 21.81 33.91
CA SER A 89 -9.47 23.03 33.37
C SER A 89 -8.46 24.07 32.91
N ILE A 90 -7.16 23.77 32.98
CA ILE A 90 -6.08 24.70 32.64
C ILE A 90 -5.67 24.41 31.19
N PRO A 91 -5.83 25.36 30.25
CA PRO A 91 -5.32 25.20 28.89
C PRO A 91 -3.81 24.99 28.88
N THR A 92 -3.32 24.06 28.06
CA THR A 92 -1.89 23.96 27.77
C THR A 92 -1.51 25.00 26.70
N LYS A 93 -0.20 25.21 26.49
CA LYS A 93 0.28 26.20 25.50
C LYS A 93 -0.04 25.82 24.05
N THR A 94 0.03 24.52 23.74
CA THR A 94 -0.12 23.97 22.39
C THR A 94 -0.74 22.58 22.46
N LEU A 95 -1.53 22.22 21.43
CA LEU A 95 -2.10 20.86 21.31
C LEU A 95 -1.02 19.79 21.24
N TYR A 96 0.02 20.01 20.42
CA TYR A 96 1.16 19.10 20.31
C TYR A 96 2.14 19.38 21.46
N SER A 97 2.59 18.33 22.14
CA SER A 97 3.72 18.44 23.09
C SER A 97 4.95 19.01 22.37
N GLN A 98 5.71 19.91 22.99
CA GLN A 98 6.86 20.58 22.34
C GLN A 98 8.11 19.71 22.20
N SER A 99 8.09 18.46 22.67
CA SER A 99 9.20 17.53 22.44
C SER A 99 9.30 17.14 20.96
N ASP A 100 10.49 16.75 20.50
CA ASP A 100 10.64 16.19 19.17
C ASP A 100 9.77 14.93 19.03
N ALA A 101 9.31 14.65 17.82
CA ALA A 101 8.60 13.41 17.50
C ALA A 101 9.35 12.18 18.02
N GLY A 102 8.67 11.37 18.84
CA GLY A 102 9.23 10.18 19.48
C GLY A 102 10.09 10.44 20.71
N SER A 103 10.14 11.67 21.23
CA SER A 103 10.83 12.04 22.47
C SER A 103 9.90 12.78 23.43
N GLY A 104 10.34 12.93 24.69
CA GLY A 104 9.62 13.62 25.75
C GLY A 104 9.45 12.74 26.98
N ASP A 105 8.75 13.23 27.98
CA ASP A 105 8.56 12.57 29.28
C ASP A 105 7.13 12.80 29.80
N ASN A 106 6.21 13.07 28.88
CA ASN A 106 4.81 13.31 29.20
C ASN A 106 4.00 12.01 29.21
N ILE A 107 2.98 12.02 30.04
CA ILE A 107 1.91 11.03 30.09
C ILE A 107 0.62 11.82 29.94
N VAL A 108 -0.13 11.55 28.89
CA VAL A 108 -1.45 12.17 28.66
C VAL A 108 -2.52 11.15 28.99
N LEU A 109 -3.50 11.52 29.82
CA LEU A 109 -4.64 10.69 30.17
C LEU A 109 -5.95 11.37 29.76
N MET A 110 -6.91 10.59 29.30
CA MET A 110 -8.30 10.97 29.10
C MET A 110 -9.20 10.07 29.95
N LEU A 111 -9.94 10.69 30.86
CA LEU A 111 -10.80 10.02 31.83
C LEU A 111 -12.25 10.20 31.42
N PHE A 112 -13.03 9.12 31.52
CA PHE A 112 -14.45 9.09 31.20
C PHE A 112 -15.26 8.66 32.42
N SER A 113 -16.28 9.43 32.79
CA SER A 113 -17.07 9.21 34.00
C SER A 113 -17.98 7.97 33.89
N LYS A 114 -18.38 7.43 35.04
CA LYS A 114 -19.46 6.42 35.14
C LYS A 114 -20.82 6.95 34.69
N GLU A 115 -21.00 8.27 34.61
CA GLU A 115 -22.22 8.89 34.08
C GLU A 115 -22.30 8.78 32.57
N MET A 116 -21.15 8.84 31.88
CA MET A 116 -21.06 8.75 30.42
C MET A 116 -21.02 7.32 29.91
N ILE A 117 -20.23 6.46 30.55
CA ILE A 117 -19.95 5.11 30.07
C ILE A 117 -20.83 4.09 30.78
N GLU A 118 -21.64 3.35 30.01
CA GLU A 118 -22.49 2.25 30.52
C GLU A 118 -21.64 0.99 30.75
N ASN A 119 -20.99 0.51 29.69
CA ASN A 119 -20.18 -0.69 29.71
C ASN A 119 -18.86 -0.50 28.96
N VAL A 120 -17.84 -1.23 29.42
CA VAL A 120 -16.54 -1.33 28.76
C VAL A 120 -16.19 -2.81 28.67
N HIS A 121 -15.74 -3.24 27.49
CA HIS A 121 -15.14 -4.56 27.32
C HIS A 121 -13.86 -4.45 26.48
N VAL A 122 -12.79 -5.11 26.92
CA VAL A 122 -11.49 -5.05 26.27
C VAL A 122 -11.19 -6.43 25.68
N ALA A 123 -11.19 -6.52 24.35
CA ALA A 123 -10.77 -7.72 23.64
C ALA A 123 -9.29 -7.58 23.23
N THR A 124 -8.50 -8.63 23.47
CA THR A 124 -7.10 -8.71 23.03
C THR A 124 -6.97 -9.77 21.95
N ILE A 125 -6.42 -9.40 20.80
CA ILE A 125 -6.28 -10.24 19.61
C ILE A 125 -4.79 -10.42 19.30
N PRO A 126 -4.23 -11.62 19.51
CA PRO A 126 -2.88 -11.93 19.05
C PRO A 126 -2.79 -11.85 17.53
N LEU A 127 -1.84 -11.07 17.01
CA LEU A 127 -1.64 -10.87 15.57
C LEU A 127 -0.72 -11.93 14.96
N ARG A 128 0.07 -12.63 15.78
CA ARG A 128 1.01 -13.67 15.35
C ARG A 128 2.02 -13.15 14.31
N SER A 129 2.54 -11.95 14.55
CA SER A 129 3.41 -11.22 13.63
C SER A 129 4.91 -11.35 13.94
N GLU A 130 5.28 -12.08 14.98
CA GLU A 130 6.65 -12.29 15.43
C GLU A 130 7.53 -12.96 14.34
N ASP A 131 6.91 -13.75 13.46
CA ASP A 131 7.59 -14.55 12.43
C ASP A 131 7.52 -13.93 11.02
N LEU A 132 7.04 -12.69 10.87
CA LEU A 132 6.78 -12.08 9.55
C LEU A 132 8.01 -12.09 8.62
N ALA A 133 9.21 -11.91 9.18
CA ALA A 133 10.45 -11.85 8.41
C ALA A 133 11.02 -13.24 8.04
N SER A 134 10.67 -14.30 8.76
CA SER A 134 11.31 -15.62 8.65
C SER A 134 10.40 -16.73 8.13
N SER A 135 9.08 -16.52 8.18
CA SER A 135 8.08 -17.54 7.91
C SER A 135 7.58 -17.53 6.46
N SER A 136 7.36 -18.72 5.91
CA SER A 136 6.82 -18.93 4.55
C SER A 136 5.28 -18.96 4.50
N LEU A 137 4.60 -18.59 5.60
CA LEU A 137 3.15 -18.58 5.67
C LEU A 137 2.55 -17.61 4.65
N SER A 138 1.58 -18.11 3.88
CA SER A 138 0.82 -17.27 2.96
C SER A 138 0.00 -16.21 3.70
N LEU A 139 -0.26 -15.09 3.03
CA LEU A 139 -1.12 -14.02 3.54
C LEU A 139 -2.51 -14.53 3.99
N LYS A 140 -3.11 -15.43 3.21
CA LYS A 140 -4.42 -16.02 3.51
C LYS A 140 -4.41 -16.79 4.83
N GLU A 141 -3.34 -17.54 5.09
CA GLU A 141 -3.17 -18.31 6.33
C GLU A 141 -2.98 -17.39 7.54
N ARG A 142 -2.24 -16.28 7.38
CA ARG A 142 -2.08 -15.27 8.44
C ARG A 142 -3.41 -14.63 8.82
N ILE A 143 -4.18 -14.18 7.84
CA ILE A 143 -5.53 -13.64 8.05
C ILE A 143 -6.41 -14.69 8.74
N LYS A 144 -6.35 -15.95 8.30
CA LYS A 144 -7.17 -17.02 8.89
C LYS A 144 -6.89 -17.25 10.38
N ARG A 145 -5.62 -17.15 10.78
CA ARG A 145 -5.24 -17.25 12.21
C ARG A 145 -5.83 -16.10 13.02
N ILE A 146 -5.80 -14.88 12.50
CA ILE A 146 -6.42 -13.72 13.17
C ILE A 146 -7.95 -13.89 13.22
N GLU A 147 -8.59 -14.37 12.14
CA GLU A 147 -10.03 -14.67 12.14
C GLU A 147 -10.41 -15.62 13.28
N ASN A 148 -9.62 -16.68 13.48
CA ASN A 148 -9.86 -17.65 14.55
C ASN A 148 -9.75 -17.00 15.95
N GLU A 149 -8.86 -16.03 16.15
CA GLU A 149 -8.79 -15.27 17.41
C GLU A 149 -9.97 -14.31 17.56
N VAL A 150 -10.37 -13.63 16.48
CA VAL A 150 -11.54 -12.72 16.48
C VAL A 150 -12.84 -13.46 16.79
N GLN A 151 -13.01 -14.68 16.27
CA GLN A 151 -14.20 -15.52 16.53
C GLN A 151 -14.39 -15.90 17.99
N LYS A 152 -13.31 -15.93 18.79
CA LYS A 152 -13.37 -16.27 20.22
C LYS A 152 -13.90 -15.12 21.08
N ILE A 153 -14.01 -13.92 20.53
CA ILE A 153 -14.39 -12.72 21.29
C ILE A 153 -15.89 -12.72 21.51
N ASN A 154 -16.30 -12.69 22.78
CA ASN A 154 -17.69 -12.53 23.18
C ASN A 154 -17.85 -11.24 24.01
N VAL A 155 -18.56 -10.26 23.46
CA VAL A 155 -18.81 -8.99 24.15
C VAL A 155 -20.04 -9.16 25.06
N PRO A 156 -19.95 -8.86 26.37
CA PRO A 156 -20.98 -9.20 27.36
C PRO A 156 -22.21 -8.28 27.32
N PHE A 157 -22.36 -7.47 26.28
CA PHE A 157 -23.48 -6.56 26.08
C PHE A 157 -23.77 -6.41 24.57
N LYS A 158 -24.99 -5.99 24.23
CA LYS A 158 -25.38 -5.78 22.84
C LYS A 158 -24.66 -4.55 22.26
N ILE A 159 -23.93 -4.78 21.17
CA ILE A 159 -23.29 -3.73 20.37
C ILE A 159 -24.34 -3.07 19.47
N ASN A 160 -24.41 -1.74 19.50
CA ASN A 160 -25.14 -0.93 18.54
C ASN A 160 -24.20 0.17 18.03
N HIS A 161 -24.11 0.37 16.71
CA HIS A 161 -23.19 1.34 16.12
C HIS A 161 -23.45 2.79 16.55
N GLU A 162 -24.65 3.12 16.99
CA GLU A 162 -25.02 4.46 17.46
C GLU A 162 -24.53 4.79 18.88
N ASP A 163 -24.33 3.76 19.72
CA ASP A 163 -23.98 3.93 21.13
C ASP A 163 -22.69 3.22 21.55
N THR A 164 -22.17 2.34 20.69
CA THR A 164 -21.00 1.50 20.97
C THR A 164 -19.90 1.81 19.97
N LEU A 165 -18.75 2.25 20.47
CA LEU A 165 -17.53 2.47 19.71
C LEU A 165 -16.53 1.34 19.99
N GLY A 166 -15.86 0.83 18.96
CA GLY A 166 -14.66 -0.01 19.14
C GLY A 166 -13.40 0.83 19.02
N TYR A 167 -12.87 1.33 20.14
CA TYR A 167 -11.59 2.04 20.14
C TYR A 167 -10.45 1.04 20.03
N THR A 168 -9.70 1.09 18.93
CA THR A 168 -8.75 0.03 18.57
C THR A 168 -7.33 0.55 18.58
N LEU A 169 -6.46 -0.13 19.32
CA LEU A 169 -5.02 0.10 19.31
C LEU A 169 -4.32 -1.15 18.78
N ILE A 170 -3.40 -0.96 17.85
CA ILE A 170 -2.63 -2.05 17.22
C ILE A 170 -1.16 -1.84 17.56
N ASP A 171 -0.40 -2.89 17.87
CA ASP A 171 1.07 -2.75 17.98
C ASP A 171 1.61 -2.21 16.65
N GLY A 172 2.25 -1.03 16.70
CA GLY A 172 2.67 -0.31 15.50
C GLY A 172 3.86 -0.90 14.76
N LEU A 173 4.48 -1.95 15.31
CA LEU A 173 5.54 -2.71 14.65
C LEU A 173 5.07 -4.11 14.25
N SER A 174 3.79 -4.41 14.44
CA SER A 174 3.21 -5.70 14.05
C SER A 174 3.09 -5.87 12.53
N ALA A 175 3.12 -4.78 11.78
CA ALA A 175 2.85 -4.71 10.35
C ALA A 175 1.57 -5.45 9.88
N SER A 176 0.61 -5.63 10.78
CA SER A 176 -0.55 -6.53 10.60
C SER A 176 -1.89 -5.79 10.61
N GLU A 177 -1.89 -4.46 10.51
CA GLU A 177 -3.10 -3.63 10.62
C GLU A 177 -4.17 -4.02 9.60
N SER A 178 -3.79 -4.15 8.33
CA SER A 178 -4.73 -4.53 7.27
C SER A 178 -5.15 -5.99 7.36
N PHE A 179 -4.27 -6.89 7.82
CA PHE A 179 -4.61 -8.31 8.02
C PHE A 179 -5.63 -8.47 9.15
N PHE A 180 -5.46 -7.68 10.21
CA PHE A 180 -6.41 -7.59 11.32
C PHE A 180 -7.76 -7.08 10.85
N MET A 181 -7.80 -5.97 10.10
CA MET A 181 -9.07 -5.44 9.61
C MET A 181 -9.78 -6.38 8.63
N GLU A 182 -9.05 -7.01 7.70
CA GLU A 182 -9.65 -8.01 6.82
C GLU A 182 -10.25 -9.18 7.62
N ALA A 183 -9.54 -9.67 8.63
CA ALA A 183 -10.05 -10.74 9.51
C ALA A 183 -11.33 -10.31 10.25
N VAL A 184 -11.37 -9.08 10.79
CA VAL A 184 -12.56 -8.54 11.45
C VAL A 184 -13.75 -8.48 10.50
N TYR A 185 -13.56 -8.00 9.27
CA TYR A 185 -14.64 -7.90 8.28
C TYR A 185 -15.11 -9.26 7.74
N ASN A 186 -14.19 -10.23 7.61
CA ASN A 186 -14.52 -11.59 7.22
C ASN A 186 -15.38 -12.27 8.28
N VAL A 187 -15.04 -12.10 9.56
CA VAL A 187 -15.80 -12.65 10.69
C VAL A 187 -17.15 -11.96 10.87
N GLY A 188 -17.20 -10.62 10.76
CA GLY A 188 -18.47 -9.89 10.73
C GLY A 188 -19.20 -9.81 12.08
N HIS A 189 -18.52 -10.01 13.20
CA HIS A 189 -19.15 -10.11 14.53
C HIS A 189 -19.38 -8.75 15.24
N PHE A 190 -18.76 -7.66 14.77
CA PHE A 190 -18.77 -6.37 15.48
C PHE A 190 -19.54 -5.31 14.68
N PRO A 191 -20.84 -5.09 14.98
CA PRO A 191 -21.66 -4.09 14.31
C PRO A 191 -21.42 -2.68 14.90
N CYS A 192 -20.17 -2.24 14.94
CA CYS A 192 -19.78 -0.89 15.34
C CYS A 192 -18.55 -0.40 14.54
N LEU A 193 -18.32 0.91 14.57
CA LEU A 193 -17.12 1.51 13.98
C LEU A 193 -15.88 1.13 14.81
N LEU A 194 -14.82 0.69 14.09
CA LEU A 194 -13.49 0.50 14.65
C LEU A 194 -12.62 1.70 14.29
N VAL A 195 -12.20 2.44 15.31
CA VAL A 195 -11.47 3.71 15.18
C VAL A 195 -10.31 3.74 16.15
N GLY A 196 -9.17 4.26 15.74
CA GLY A 196 -8.00 4.41 16.61
C GLY A 196 -6.72 4.51 15.81
N GLY A 197 -5.72 3.70 16.16
CA GLY A 197 -4.47 3.67 15.42
C GLY A 197 -3.42 2.73 15.99
N SER A 198 -2.31 2.63 15.26
CA SER A 198 -1.12 1.91 15.67
C SER A 198 -0.36 2.67 16.75
N ALA A 199 0.02 1.96 17.80
CA ALA A 199 0.88 2.46 18.87
C ALA A 199 2.13 3.10 18.26
N GLY A 200 2.47 4.29 18.74
CA GLY A 200 3.69 4.98 18.31
C GLY A 200 4.88 4.60 19.18
N GLY A 201 6.06 5.03 18.79
CA GLY A 201 7.28 4.82 19.56
C GLY A 201 8.36 5.81 19.17
N LYS A 202 9.60 5.49 19.57
CA LYS A 202 10.78 6.20 19.07
C LYS A 202 10.89 6.00 17.56
N LEU A 203 11.50 6.96 16.88
CA LEU A 203 11.74 6.90 15.43
C LEU A 203 12.86 5.92 15.05
N ASP A 204 13.34 5.10 15.99
CA ASP A 204 14.19 3.93 15.74
C ASP A 204 13.39 2.67 15.34
N PHE A 205 12.05 2.73 15.48
CA PHE A 205 11.11 1.64 15.16
C PHE A 205 11.44 0.30 15.82
N GLN A 206 12.01 0.31 17.03
CA GLN A 206 12.41 -0.94 17.71
C GLN A 206 11.30 -1.54 18.57
N ASN A 207 10.58 -0.71 19.32
CA ASN A 207 9.56 -1.17 20.26
C ASN A 207 8.33 -0.25 20.30
N THR A 208 7.14 -0.85 20.38
CA THR A 208 5.90 -0.20 20.80
C THR A 208 5.16 -1.12 21.76
N TYR A 209 4.35 -0.54 22.64
CA TYR A 209 3.66 -1.28 23.68
C TYR A 209 2.22 -0.81 23.86
N ILE A 210 1.38 -1.75 24.26
CA ILE A 210 -0.02 -1.52 24.62
C ILE A 210 -0.29 -2.18 25.96
N TYR A 211 -1.03 -1.51 26.84
CA TYR A 211 -1.52 -2.08 28.10
C TYR A 211 -3.03 -2.25 28.04
N ASN A 212 -3.51 -3.48 28.29
CA ASN A 212 -4.92 -3.84 28.14
C ASN A 212 -5.71 -3.86 29.45
N ASN A 213 -5.31 -3.08 30.46
CA ASN A 213 -5.78 -3.09 31.85
C ASN A 213 -5.23 -4.23 32.73
N GLN A 214 -4.58 -5.24 32.14
CA GLN A 214 -4.02 -6.37 32.90
C GLN A 214 -2.51 -6.52 32.68
N LYS A 215 -2.06 -6.51 31.42
CA LYS A 215 -0.66 -6.74 31.05
C LYS A 215 -0.22 -5.86 29.90
N VAL A 216 1.09 -5.67 29.81
CA VAL A 216 1.75 -5.05 28.66
C VAL A 216 1.83 -6.09 27.54
N LEU A 217 1.56 -5.64 26.32
CA LEU A 217 1.39 -6.46 25.13
C LEU A 217 2.27 -5.95 23.99
N ARG A 218 2.71 -6.91 23.18
CA ARG A 218 3.31 -6.74 21.85
C ARG A 218 2.67 -7.75 20.90
N HIS A 219 2.79 -7.51 19.60
CA HIS A 219 2.25 -8.34 18.52
C HIS A 219 0.75 -8.63 18.71
N CYS A 220 0.02 -7.66 19.26
CA CYS A 220 -1.40 -7.75 19.54
C CYS A 220 -2.14 -6.50 19.04
N ALA A 221 -3.41 -6.68 18.70
CA ALA A 221 -4.39 -5.60 18.64
C ALA A 221 -5.30 -5.67 19.86
N ILE A 222 -5.77 -4.53 20.35
CA ILE A 222 -6.84 -4.47 21.34
C ILE A 222 -8.02 -3.69 20.78
N ILE A 223 -9.22 -4.19 21.03
CA ILE A 223 -10.47 -3.45 20.78
C ILE A 223 -11.10 -3.17 22.14
N THR A 224 -11.22 -1.89 22.48
CA THR A 224 -11.98 -1.43 23.65
C THR A 224 -13.38 -1.07 23.18
N PHE A 225 -14.35 -1.93 23.44
CA PHE A 225 -15.76 -1.66 23.20
C PHE A 225 -16.27 -0.73 24.29
N ILE A 226 -16.65 0.48 23.90
CA ILE A 226 -17.09 1.55 24.78
C ILE A 226 -18.58 1.80 24.48
N LYS A 227 -19.46 1.37 25.39
CA LYS A 227 -20.90 1.62 25.29
C LYS A 227 -21.26 2.88 26.08
N LEU A 228 -21.81 3.87 25.40
CA LEU A 228 -22.27 5.14 25.97
C LEU A 228 -23.70 5.02 26.53
N LYS A 229 -24.02 5.80 27.55
CA LYS A 229 -25.41 5.96 28.02
C LYS A 229 -26.21 6.83 27.04
N GLN A 230 -27.55 6.69 27.09
CA GLN A 230 -28.51 7.27 26.15
C GLN A 230 -28.34 8.78 25.80
N ASN A 231 -27.89 9.61 26.73
CA ASN A 231 -27.72 11.07 26.51
C ASN A 231 -26.33 11.46 25.98
N PHE A 232 -25.49 10.47 25.69
CA PHE A 232 -24.13 10.68 25.21
C PHE A 232 -23.98 10.06 23.83
N HIS A 233 -23.34 10.82 22.95
CA HIS A 233 -23.11 10.42 21.57
C HIS A 233 -21.65 10.63 21.22
N PHE A 234 -21.23 9.99 20.13
CA PHE A 234 -19.91 10.23 19.54
C PHE A 234 -20.06 10.52 18.05
N GLY A 235 -19.12 11.26 17.48
CA GLY A 235 -19.01 11.48 16.05
C GLY A 235 -17.57 11.34 15.58
N ILE A 236 -17.38 10.91 14.34
CA ILE A 236 -16.05 10.63 13.80
C ILE A 236 -15.62 11.73 12.86
N PHE A 237 -14.50 12.36 13.19
CA PHE A 237 -13.86 13.37 12.37
C PHE A 237 -12.66 12.77 11.65
N LYS A 238 -12.59 13.00 10.35
CA LYS A 238 -11.43 12.66 9.50
C LYS A 238 -10.92 13.93 8.83
N SER A 239 -9.61 14.18 8.90
CA SER A 239 -8.98 15.27 8.15
C SER A 239 -7.63 14.85 7.59
N GLN A 240 -7.42 15.14 6.30
CA GLN A 240 -6.19 14.91 5.58
C GLN A 240 -5.94 16.10 4.64
N ASN A 241 -4.71 16.61 4.57
CA ASN A 241 -4.37 17.79 3.77
C ASN A 241 -3.85 17.38 2.39
N PHE A 242 -4.68 16.65 1.65
CA PHE A 242 -4.37 16.15 0.31
C PHE A 242 -5.54 16.33 -0.64
N GLN A 243 -5.23 16.65 -1.90
CA GLN A 243 -6.18 16.67 -3.01
C GLN A 243 -5.79 15.65 -4.08
N LYS A 244 -6.83 15.06 -4.69
CA LYS A 244 -6.68 14.09 -5.77
C LYS A 244 -6.20 14.78 -7.05
N THR A 245 -5.17 14.22 -7.69
CA THR A 245 -4.77 14.61 -9.04
C THR A 245 -5.48 13.74 -10.08
N ALA A 246 -5.31 14.04 -11.37
CA ALA A 246 -5.81 13.19 -12.46
C ALA A 246 -5.00 11.90 -12.65
N THR A 247 -3.83 11.78 -12.02
CA THR A 247 -2.88 10.70 -12.26
C THR A 247 -3.16 9.49 -11.37
N LYS A 248 -3.18 8.30 -12.00
CA LYS A 248 -3.36 7.00 -11.33
C LYS A 248 -2.33 6.00 -11.82
N PHE A 249 -1.88 5.12 -10.94
CA PHE A 249 -0.96 4.02 -11.24
C PHE A 249 -1.61 2.69 -10.86
N SER A 250 -1.74 1.77 -11.82
CA SER A 250 -2.29 0.44 -11.55
C SER A 250 -1.18 -0.51 -11.12
N VAL A 251 -1.27 -1.01 -9.89
CA VAL A 251 -0.24 -1.87 -9.26
C VAL A 251 -0.26 -3.24 -9.89
N LEU A 252 0.82 -3.57 -10.60
CA LEU A 252 0.98 -4.88 -11.25
C LEU A 252 1.67 -5.87 -10.32
N SER A 253 2.76 -5.44 -9.67
CA SER A 253 3.58 -6.29 -8.79
C SER A 253 3.89 -5.57 -7.49
N ALA A 254 3.51 -6.19 -6.37
CA ALA A 254 3.78 -5.70 -5.02
C ALA A 254 3.92 -6.87 -4.03
N ASP A 255 4.63 -6.61 -2.93
CA ASP A 255 4.72 -7.47 -1.76
C ASP A 255 4.06 -6.75 -0.56
N PRO A 256 2.85 -7.17 -0.12
CA PRO A 256 2.13 -6.52 0.96
C PRO A 256 2.80 -6.70 2.34
N ILE A 257 3.60 -7.76 2.52
CA ILE A 257 4.32 -8.01 3.78
C ILE A 257 5.51 -7.05 3.89
N LYS A 258 6.27 -6.91 2.80
CA LYS A 258 7.38 -5.94 2.73
C LYS A 258 6.91 -4.50 2.49
N ARG A 259 5.63 -4.30 2.18
CA ARG A 259 5.01 -3.01 1.82
C ARG A 259 5.72 -2.36 0.64
N THR A 260 6.08 -3.15 -0.37
CA THR A 260 6.89 -2.71 -1.50
C THR A 260 6.14 -2.89 -2.81
N VAL A 261 6.06 -1.82 -3.60
CA VAL A 261 5.53 -1.84 -4.97
C VAL A 261 6.70 -1.87 -5.95
N PHE A 262 6.81 -2.95 -6.71
CA PHE A 262 7.88 -3.15 -7.69
C PHE A 262 7.53 -2.54 -9.05
N ALA A 263 6.28 -2.68 -9.49
CA ALA A 263 5.91 -2.28 -10.84
C ALA A 263 4.43 -1.93 -11.02
N PHE A 264 4.20 -1.06 -11.99
CA PHE A 264 2.87 -0.70 -12.48
C PHE A 264 2.60 -1.30 -13.86
N LEU A 265 1.32 -1.41 -14.21
CA LEU A 265 0.88 -1.74 -15.56
C LEU A 265 0.71 -0.44 -16.36
N ASP A 266 1.45 -0.30 -17.46
CA ASP A 266 1.17 0.74 -18.45
C ASP A 266 -0.03 0.29 -19.30
N LYS A 267 -1.19 0.92 -19.07
CA LYS A 267 -2.45 0.58 -19.76
C LYS A 267 -2.41 0.84 -21.27
N ASN A 268 -1.48 1.68 -21.75
CA ASN A 268 -1.37 1.97 -23.19
C ASN A 268 -0.64 0.86 -23.93
N THR A 269 0.40 0.30 -23.30
CA THR A 269 1.26 -0.73 -23.91
C THR A 269 0.91 -2.14 -23.42
N ASN A 270 0.11 -2.26 -22.36
CA ASN A 270 -0.10 -3.49 -21.58
C ASN A 270 1.21 -4.14 -21.10
N GLN A 271 2.25 -3.32 -20.88
CA GLN A 271 3.55 -3.78 -20.40
C GLN A 271 3.80 -3.34 -18.96
N GLN A 272 4.69 -4.07 -18.31
CA GLN A 272 5.20 -3.72 -16.99
C GLN A 272 6.16 -2.53 -17.10
N ILE A 273 6.04 -1.59 -16.17
CA ILE A 273 7.02 -0.52 -15.93
C ILE A 273 7.40 -0.52 -14.44
N ASN A 274 8.68 -0.41 -14.11
CA ASN A 274 9.11 -0.33 -12.71
C ASN A 274 8.50 0.90 -12.04
N SER A 275 8.17 0.79 -10.76
CA SER A 275 7.44 1.84 -10.05
C SER A 275 8.22 3.16 -10.02
N VAL A 276 9.54 3.11 -9.81
CA VAL A 276 10.40 4.29 -9.86
C VAL A 276 10.48 4.90 -11.26
N ASP A 277 10.62 4.09 -12.31
CA ASP A 277 10.72 4.58 -13.70
C ASP A 277 9.40 5.27 -14.13
N ALA A 278 8.26 4.71 -13.72
CA ALA A 278 6.95 5.30 -13.99
C ALA A 278 6.79 6.68 -13.33
N LEU A 279 7.27 6.84 -12.09
CA LEU A 279 7.24 8.13 -11.42
C LEU A 279 8.22 9.13 -12.02
N CYS A 280 9.45 8.71 -12.34
CA CYS A 280 10.43 9.56 -13.03
C CYS A 280 9.88 10.07 -14.37
N LYS A 281 9.20 9.20 -15.14
CA LYS A 281 8.50 9.57 -16.37
C LYS A 281 7.37 10.58 -16.12
N HIS A 282 6.61 10.41 -15.04
CA HIS A 282 5.52 11.32 -14.70
C HIS A 282 6.01 12.71 -14.30
N PHE A 283 6.99 12.79 -13.40
CA PHE A 283 7.55 14.05 -12.91
C PHE A 283 8.58 14.67 -13.85
N ASN A 284 8.93 13.98 -14.94
CA ASN A 284 9.99 14.36 -15.87
C ASN A 284 11.32 14.65 -15.12
N CYS A 285 11.69 13.75 -14.23
CA CYS A 285 12.87 13.87 -13.37
C CYS A 285 13.74 12.62 -13.43
N ASP A 286 14.96 12.71 -12.90
CA ASP A 286 15.82 11.56 -12.67
C ASP A 286 15.50 10.87 -11.32
N ILE A 287 16.08 9.68 -11.12
CA ILE A 287 15.90 8.90 -9.89
C ILE A 287 16.41 9.61 -8.63
N ASN A 288 17.39 10.51 -8.79
CA ASN A 288 18.00 11.22 -7.67
C ASN A 288 17.14 12.39 -7.20
N SER A 289 16.35 12.98 -8.09
CA SER A 289 15.44 14.09 -7.83
C SER A 289 14.05 13.62 -7.43
N LEU A 290 13.70 12.36 -7.66
CA LEU A 290 12.36 11.81 -7.41
C LEU A 290 11.88 12.00 -5.96
N GLU A 291 12.76 11.82 -4.98
CA GLU A 291 12.42 12.01 -3.56
C GLU A 291 12.01 13.46 -3.25
N LYS A 292 12.69 14.42 -3.87
CA LYS A 292 12.37 15.84 -3.75
C LYS A 292 11.01 16.16 -4.38
N GLU A 293 10.70 15.61 -5.56
CA GLU A 293 9.40 15.79 -6.19
C GLU A 293 8.28 15.20 -5.32
N LEU A 294 8.47 13.97 -4.82
CA LEU A 294 7.53 13.30 -3.93
C LEU A 294 7.33 14.01 -2.58
N SER A 295 8.21 14.92 -2.17
CA SER A 295 8.05 15.66 -0.92
C SER A 295 6.72 16.44 -0.84
N ASN A 296 6.15 16.83 -1.98
CA ASN A 296 4.87 17.54 -2.09
C ASN A 296 3.68 16.63 -2.45
N TYR A 297 3.93 15.34 -2.64
CA TYR A 297 2.91 14.37 -3.03
C TYR A 297 2.83 13.20 -2.03
N SER A 298 1.76 12.45 -2.13
CA SER A 298 1.58 11.16 -1.48
C SER A 298 0.74 10.29 -2.42
N PHE A 299 0.47 9.05 -2.03
CA PHE A 299 -0.46 8.20 -2.75
C PHE A 299 -1.72 8.01 -1.94
N GLY A 300 -2.78 7.54 -2.58
CA GLY A 300 -3.96 7.08 -1.88
C GLY A 300 -4.77 6.11 -2.72
N ILE A 301 -5.71 5.46 -2.06
CA ILE A 301 -6.76 4.70 -2.71
C ILE A 301 -8.08 5.45 -2.57
N GLU A 302 -9.05 5.10 -3.39
CA GLU A 302 -10.40 5.66 -3.34
C GLU A 302 -11.38 4.53 -3.08
N ILE A 303 -12.18 4.69 -2.03
CA ILE A 303 -13.28 3.78 -1.67
C ILE A 303 -14.54 4.64 -1.62
N ASP A 304 -15.47 4.39 -2.54
CA ASP A 304 -16.74 5.12 -2.70
C ASP A 304 -16.60 6.65 -2.60
N ASN A 305 -15.65 7.18 -3.40
CA ASN A 305 -15.29 8.61 -3.52
C ASN A 305 -14.54 9.22 -2.33
N ASP A 306 -14.31 8.47 -1.25
CA ASP A 306 -13.44 8.88 -0.15
C ASP A 306 -11.99 8.47 -0.43
N ILE A 307 -11.06 9.40 -0.22
CA ILE A 307 -9.62 9.16 -0.40
C ILE A 307 -9.01 8.65 0.90
N TYR A 308 -8.20 7.60 0.82
CA TYR A 308 -7.46 7.03 1.95
C TYR A 308 -5.97 7.03 1.61
N VAL A 309 -5.20 7.84 2.32
CA VAL A 309 -3.78 8.09 2.00
C VAL A 309 -2.92 6.86 2.32
N ARG A 310 -1.91 6.65 1.48
CA ARG A 310 -0.91 5.57 1.47
C ARG A 310 0.46 6.23 1.33
N SER A 311 1.17 6.38 2.44
CA SER A 311 2.39 7.21 2.46
C SER A 311 3.63 6.41 2.06
N VAL A 312 4.51 7.05 1.27
CA VAL A 312 5.81 6.50 0.89
C VAL A 312 6.73 6.50 2.11
N ALA A 313 7.36 5.36 2.38
CA ALA A 313 8.37 5.18 3.43
C ALA A 313 9.80 5.35 2.88
N GLY A 314 10.01 5.00 1.61
CA GLY A 314 11.32 5.11 0.98
C GLY A 314 11.32 4.70 -0.48
N ILE A 315 12.43 4.98 -1.15
CA ILE A 315 12.66 4.61 -2.56
C ILE A 315 13.87 3.70 -2.61
N ASP A 316 13.66 2.46 -3.04
CA ASP A 316 14.75 1.54 -3.34
C ASP A 316 15.27 1.83 -4.74
N LYS A 317 16.34 2.63 -4.80
CA LYS A 317 16.95 3.05 -6.07
C LYS A 317 17.60 1.89 -6.83
N THR A 318 18.08 0.87 -6.11
CA THR A 318 18.78 -0.29 -6.69
C THR A 318 17.80 -1.22 -7.40
N ASN A 319 16.71 -1.57 -6.71
CA ASN A 319 15.68 -2.46 -7.25
C ASN A 319 14.56 -1.70 -7.98
N LYS A 320 14.66 -0.37 -8.07
CA LYS A 320 13.66 0.54 -8.68
C LYS A 320 12.25 0.33 -8.14
N ALA A 321 12.14 0.16 -6.82
CA ALA A 321 10.89 -0.09 -6.11
C ALA A 321 10.54 1.02 -5.12
N ILE A 322 9.27 1.11 -4.73
CA ILE A 322 8.78 2.10 -3.76
C ILE A 322 8.27 1.36 -2.54
N GLN A 323 8.73 1.76 -1.36
CA GLN A 323 8.30 1.24 -0.07
C GLN A 323 7.25 2.16 0.54
N PHE A 324 6.27 1.59 1.21
CA PHE A 324 5.14 2.29 1.83
C PHE A 324 5.00 1.97 3.32
N TYR A 325 4.36 2.87 4.07
CA TYR A 325 4.03 2.63 5.48
C TYR A 325 2.82 1.72 5.68
N CYS A 326 2.08 1.42 4.62
CA CYS A 326 0.91 0.55 4.58
C CYS A 326 1.12 -0.57 3.56
N ASP A 327 0.37 -1.66 3.68
CA ASP A 327 0.35 -2.70 2.64
C ASP A 327 -0.31 -2.19 1.36
N ILE A 328 0.20 -2.68 0.24
CA ILE A 328 -0.34 -2.45 -1.10
C ILE A 328 -0.29 -3.77 -1.83
N GLU A 329 -1.39 -4.14 -2.47
CA GLU A 329 -1.51 -5.38 -3.22
C GLU A 329 -1.57 -5.15 -4.73
N SER A 330 -1.11 -6.14 -5.50
CA SER A 330 -1.38 -6.20 -6.94
C SER A 330 -2.89 -6.13 -7.21
N GLY A 331 -3.27 -5.33 -8.20
CA GLY A 331 -4.67 -5.06 -8.53
C GLY A 331 -5.21 -3.76 -7.94
N GLU A 332 -4.49 -3.10 -7.04
CA GLU A 332 -4.89 -1.77 -6.54
C GLU A 332 -4.58 -0.65 -7.55
N GLU A 333 -5.37 0.42 -7.50
CA GLU A 333 -5.08 1.66 -8.20
C GLU A 333 -4.63 2.72 -7.19
N LEU A 334 -3.38 3.17 -7.32
CA LEU A 334 -2.84 4.25 -6.52
C LEU A 334 -3.09 5.58 -7.22
N LEU A 335 -3.84 6.45 -6.56
CA LEU A 335 -4.03 7.84 -6.92
C LEU A 335 -2.83 8.65 -6.46
N LEU A 336 -2.29 9.49 -7.34
CA LEU A 336 -1.32 10.49 -6.91
C LEU A 336 -2.08 11.65 -6.24
N LEU A 337 -1.66 11.99 -5.02
CA LEU A 337 -2.27 13.03 -4.20
C LEU A 337 -1.29 14.18 -4.01
N GLN A 338 -1.75 15.41 -4.22
CA GLN A 338 -0.96 16.61 -3.98
C GLN A 338 -1.25 17.16 -2.59
N ARG A 339 -0.22 17.59 -1.87
CA ARG A 339 -0.37 18.18 -0.53
C ARG A 339 -1.00 19.56 -0.59
N ASN A 340 -1.94 19.80 0.31
CA ASN A 340 -2.61 21.09 0.55
C ASN A 340 -2.18 21.70 1.90
N ASN A 341 -2.61 22.94 2.15
CA ASN A 341 -2.33 23.64 3.39
C ASN A 341 -2.93 22.92 4.61
N PHE A 342 -2.07 22.50 5.54
CA PHE A 342 -2.45 21.72 6.73
C PHE A 342 -3.48 22.40 7.63
N VAL A 343 -3.25 23.67 7.98
CA VAL A 343 -4.09 24.41 8.93
C VAL A 343 -5.44 24.72 8.28
N GLN A 344 -5.42 25.30 7.08
CA GLN A 344 -6.64 25.68 6.36
C GLN A 344 -7.53 24.48 6.09
N THR A 345 -6.98 23.36 5.60
CA THR A 345 -7.77 22.15 5.34
C THR A 345 -8.35 21.59 6.64
N THR A 346 -7.57 21.49 7.71
CA THR A 346 -8.08 20.95 8.98
C THR A 346 -9.17 21.84 9.58
N THR A 347 -9.01 23.17 9.53
CA THR A 347 -10.02 24.12 9.98
C THR A 347 -11.31 24.01 9.16
N SER A 348 -11.22 23.98 7.83
CA SER A 348 -12.39 23.85 6.94
C SER A 348 -13.13 22.52 7.15
N ASN A 349 -12.39 21.42 7.31
CA ASN A 349 -12.96 20.10 7.57
C ASN A 349 -13.69 20.11 8.92
N TYR A 350 -13.09 20.69 9.96
CA TYR A 350 -13.70 20.73 11.30
C TYR A 350 -14.96 21.62 11.35
N GLN A 351 -14.93 22.78 10.68
CA GLN A 351 -16.11 23.64 10.55
C GLN A 351 -17.26 22.92 9.84
N SER A 352 -16.95 22.15 8.79
CA SER A 352 -17.96 21.33 8.10
C SER A 352 -18.49 20.22 8.99
N PHE A 353 -17.60 19.53 9.73
CA PHE A 353 -17.94 18.44 10.65
C PHE A 353 -18.84 18.89 11.80
N THR A 354 -18.60 20.08 12.38
CA THR A 354 -19.38 20.60 13.52
C THR A 354 -20.73 21.20 13.13
N LYS A 355 -21.00 21.36 11.82
CA LYS A 355 -22.26 21.92 11.34
C LYS A 355 -23.44 21.07 11.84
N ASN A 356 -24.44 21.73 12.43
CA ASN A 356 -25.64 21.11 13.00
C ASN A 356 -25.39 20.12 14.15
N LYS A 357 -24.23 20.17 14.81
CA LYS A 357 -23.93 19.38 16.01
C LYS A 357 -23.88 20.27 17.26
N PRO A 358 -24.27 19.76 18.45
CA PRO A 358 -24.05 20.48 19.70
C PRO A 358 -22.54 20.64 19.97
N LYS A 359 -22.19 21.48 20.95
CA LYS A 359 -20.79 21.64 21.35
C LYS A 359 -20.26 20.31 21.90
N ALA A 360 -19.10 19.87 21.39
CA ALA A 360 -18.44 18.67 21.91
C ALA A 360 -17.94 18.89 23.35
N ILE A 361 -18.02 17.85 24.18
CA ILE A 361 -17.57 17.84 25.57
C ILE A 361 -16.12 17.35 25.72
N GLY A 362 -15.56 16.74 24.67
CA GLY A 362 -14.16 16.33 24.59
C GLY A 362 -13.89 15.50 23.34
N ALA A 363 -12.62 15.25 23.02
CA ALA A 363 -12.24 14.43 21.87
C ALA A 363 -10.96 13.59 22.07
N ILE A 364 -10.95 12.41 21.46
CA ILE A 364 -9.75 11.57 21.31
C ILE A 364 -9.12 11.86 19.94
N PHE A 365 -7.84 12.18 19.89
CA PHE A 365 -7.11 12.39 18.63
C PHE A 365 -6.15 11.24 18.34
N ASN A 366 -6.34 10.58 17.20
CA ASN A 366 -5.38 9.65 16.61
C ASN A 366 -4.77 10.35 15.39
N ASP A 367 -3.58 10.90 15.56
CA ASP A 367 -2.93 11.73 14.53
C ASP A 367 -1.72 11.01 13.96
N CYS A 368 -1.59 10.90 12.64
CA CYS A 368 -0.39 10.29 12.05
C CYS A 368 0.88 11.04 12.48
N ILE A 369 1.93 10.32 12.85
CA ILE A 369 3.25 10.92 13.08
C ILE A 369 3.75 11.70 11.86
N LEU A 370 3.40 11.26 10.65
CA LEU A 370 3.77 11.96 9.42
C LEU A 370 3.10 13.34 9.29
N ARG A 371 1.89 13.54 9.86
CA ARG A 371 1.26 14.88 9.89
C ARG A 371 2.06 15.82 10.80
N ARG A 372 2.53 15.33 11.94
CA ARG A 372 3.40 16.08 12.85
C ARG A 372 4.74 16.42 12.19
N LEU A 373 5.43 15.43 11.64
CA LEU A 373 6.77 15.60 11.04
C LEU A 373 6.75 16.55 9.82
N LEU A 374 5.79 16.39 8.92
CA LEU A 374 5.74 17.14 7.66
C LEU A 374 5.17 18.56 7.81
N ASN A 375 4.55 18.88 8.94
CA ASN A 375 3.93 20.18 9.19
C ASN A 375 4.45 20.86 10.46
N ASN A 376 5.65 20.49 10.94
CA ASN A 376 6.20 20.94 12.22
C ASN A 376 6.14 22.47 12.43
N SER A 377 6.42 23.25 11.38
CA SER A 377 6.38 24.72 11.42
C SER A 377 4.99 25.34 11.56
N GLU A 378 3.94 24.56 11.32
CA GLU A 378 2.54 25.02 11.30
C GLU A 378 1.69 24.44 12.44
N LEU A 379 2.21 23.48 13.21
CA LEU A 379 1.44 22.76 14.25
C LEU A 379 0.86 23.69 15.31
N ASN A 380 1.62 24.72 15.71
CA ASN A 380 1.20 25.71 16.70
C ASN A 380 0.06 26.64 16.21
N LYS A 381 -0.17 26.70 14.90
CA LYS A 381 -1.24 27.53 14.30
C LYS A 381 -2.60 26.82 14.28
N LEU A 382 -2.66 25.54 14.64
CA LEU A 382 -3.89 24.76 14.68
C LEU A 382 -4.69 25.04 15.96
N THR A 383 -5.27 26.22 16.06
CA THR A 383 -5.96 26.72 17.27
C THR A 383 -7.46 26.40 17.32
N ILE A 384 -8.03 25.84 16.25
CA ILE A 384 -9.48 25.61 16.11
C ILE A 384 -10.06 24.65 17.16
N PHE A 385 -9.21 23.85 17.83
CA PHE A 385 -9.61 22.89 18.86
C PHE A 385 -9.47 23.42 20.29
N ASN A 386 -9.06 24.67 20.49
CA ASN A 386 -8.73 25.21 21.82
C ASN A 386 -9.91 25.31 22.79
N ASP A 387 -11.15 25.19 22.30
CA ASP A 387 -12.36 25.35 23.11
C ASP A 387 -12.94 24.03 23.65
N ILE A 388 -12.25 22.91 23.40
CA ILE A 388 -12.67 21.57 23.79
C ILE A 388 -11.49 20.77 24.39
N PRO A 389 -11.71 19.97 25.45
CA PRO A 389 -10.68 19.07 25.96
C PRO A 389 -10.31 18.00 24.93
N VAL A 390 -9.05 17.97 24.52
CA VAL A 390 -8.49 16.99 23.60
C VAL A 390 -7.37 16.24 24.31
N ALA A 391 -7.39 14.92 24.19
CA ALA A 391 -6.27 14.06 24.52
C ALA A 391 -6.06 13.05 23.39
N GLY A 392 -4.82 12.74 23.09
CA GLY A 392 -4.51 11.92 21.93
C GLY A 392 -3.02 11.69 21.79
N PHE A 393 -2.65 11.14 20.64
CA PHE A 393 -1.30 10.72 20.41
C PHE A 393 -0.95 10.67 18.92
N SER A 394 0.34 10.79 18.65
CA SER A 394 0.90 10.58 17.33
C SER A 394 1.09 9.08 17.11
N THR A 395 0.38 8.54 16.11
CA THR A 395 0.34 7.11 15.76
C THR A 395 1.40 6.81 14.69
N PHE A 396 1.78 5.54 14.53
CA PHE A 396 2.53 5.09 13.33
C PHE A 396 1.62 4.85 12.11
N GLY A 397 0.31 4.81 12.33
CA GLY A 397 -0.74 4.69 11.33
C GLY A 397 -2.09 4.79 12.01
N GLU A 398 -3.08 5.33 11.34
CA GLU A 398 -4.41 5.56 11.90
C GLU A 398 -5.35 4.46 11.43
N LEU A 399 -6.41 4.24 12.21
CA LEU A 399 -7.43 3.27 11.90
C LEU A 399 -8.79 3.97 11.82
N LEU A 400 -9.43 3.84 10.66
CA LEU A 400 -10.83 4.20 10.45
C LEU A 400 -11.44 3.19 9.48
N GLY A 401 -11.84 2.04 10.03
CA GLY A 401 -12.24 0.86 9.25
C GLY A 401 -11.11 0.19 8.46
N ILE A 402 -10.20 0.96 7.86
CA ILE A 402 -8.98 0.47 7.24
C ILE A 402 -7.78 1.23 7.80
N ASN A 403 -6.58 0.66 7.62
CA ASN A 403 -5.35 1.38 7.91
C ASN A 403 -5.19 2.56 6.94
N ILE A 404 -4.80 3.71 7.48
CA ILE A 404 -4.53 4.95 6.74
C ILE A 404 -3.31 5.65 7.32
N ASN A 405 -2.71 6.52 6.51
CA ASN A 405 -1.61 7.37 6.96
C ASN A 405 -1.94 8.85 6.74
N GLN A 406 -1.11 9.74 7.28
CA GLN A 406 -1.17 11.19 7.06
C GLN A 406 -2.57 11.80 7.23
N THR A 407 -3.35 11.23 8.15
CA THR A 407 -4.72 11.61 8.49
C THR A 407 -4.81 11.90 10.00
N LEU A 408 -5.75 12.75 10.38
CA LEU A 408 -6.25 12.81 11.75
C LEU A 408 -7.60 12.13 11.78
N THR A 409 -7.69 11.06 12.55
CA THR A 409 -8.94 10.40 12.89
C THR A 409 -9.26 10.69 14.34
N ALA A 410 -10.30 11.47 14.58
CA ALA A 410 -10.69 11.88 15.92
C ALA A 410 -12.11 11.43 16.26
N ILE A 411 -12.32 11.15 17.53
CA ILE A 411 -13.63 10.81 18.09
C ILE A 411 -14.05 11.97 18.97
N PHE A 412 -15.13 12.64 18.60
CA PHE A 412 -15.71 13.73 19.38
C PHE A 412 -16.89 13.20 20.18
N PHE A 413 -16.98 13.59 21.44
CA PHE A 413 -18.06 13.19 22.32
C PHE A 413 -19.02 14.35 22.57
N TYR A 414 -20.30 14.03 22.69
CA TYR A 414 -21.39 14.99 22.82
C TYR A 414 -22.32 14.56 23.94
N GLN A 415 -22.97 15.54 24.55
CA GLN A 415 -24.05 15.32 25.50
C GLN A 415 -25.27 16.09 24.99
N THR A 416 -26.40 15.40 24.88
CA THR A 416 -27.68 15.97 24.44
C THR A 416 -28.71 15.89 25.56
N SER A 417 -29.75 16.71 25.44
CA SER A 417 -30.96 16.46 26.22
C SER A 417 -31.68 15.24 25.64
N SER A 418 -32.36 14.44 26.46
CA SER A 418 -32.94 13.14 26.09
C SER A 418 -33.99 13.16 24.95
N LYS A 419 -34.32 14.34 24.40
CA LYS A 419 -35.29 14.55 23.32
C LYS A 419 -34.66 15.02 22.00
N GLU A 420 -33.36 15.29 21.95
CA GLU A 420 -32.69 15.77 20.75
C GLU A 420 -32.11 14.61 19.93
N SER A 421 -32.40 14.59 18.63
CA SER A 421 -31.77 13.65 17.70
C SER A 421 -30.34 14.09 17.39
N PHE A 422 -29.37 13.19 17.57
CA PHE A 422 -27.98 13.40 17.18
C PHE A 422 -27.70 12.79 15.80
N HIS A 423 -26.95 13.51 14.96
CA HIS A 423 -26.54 13.04 13.64
C HIS A 423 -25.03 13.22 13.44
N ASP A 424 -24.37 12.16 12.99
CA ASP A 424 -23.00 12.12 12.52
C ASP A 424 -22.88 11.24 11.28
N ASP A 425 -22.19 11.72 10.24
CA ASP A 425 -22.18 11.06 8.93
C ASP A 425 -21.59 9.65 9.00
N TYR A 426 -20.52 9.44 9.79
CA TYR A 426 -19.93 8.10 9.93
C TYR A 426 -20.81 7.16 10.75
N VAL A 427 -21.41 7.66 11.84
CA VAL A 427 -22.24 6.83 12.74
C VAL A 427 -23.57 6.47 12.08
N ASN A 428 -24.25 7.43 11.45
CA ASN A 428 -25.54 7.20 10.82
C ASN A 428 -25.42 6.43 9.50
N SER A 429 -24.34 6.61 8.74
CA SER A 429 -24.05 5.81 7.53
C SER A 429 -23.19 4.57 7.82
N PHE A 430 -23.12 4.11 9.08
CA PHE A 430 -22.26 2.99 9.49
C PHE A 430 -22.42 1.76 8.60
N VAL A 431 -23.66 1.33 8.31
CA VAL A 431 -23.92 0.12 7.52
C VAL A 431 -23.28 0.23 6.13
N GLN A 432 -23.41 1.40 5.50
CA GLN A 432 -22.81 1.68 4.20
C GLN A 432 -21.27 1.67 4.32
N LYS A 433 -20.70 2.41 5.29
CA LYS A 433 -19.25 2.46 5.51
C LYS A 433 -18.65 1.09 5.83
N TYR A 434 -19.33 0.28 6.64
CA TYR A 434 -18.90 -1.09 6.94
C TYR A 434 -18.90 -1.96 5.69
N ALA A 435 -19.93 -1.87 4.85
CA ALA A 435 -20.01 -2.59 3.59
C ALA A 435 -18.92 -2.13 2.60
N GLU A 436 -18.64 -0.83 2.53
CA GLU A 436 -17.56 -0.23 1.74
C GLU A 436 -16.19 -0.80 2.13
N PHE A 437 -15.85 -0.75 3.43
CA PHE A 437 -14.57 -1.26 3.93
C PHE A 437 -14.42 -2.77 3.72
N LYS A 438 -15.48 -3.54 3.96
CA LYS A 438 -15.47 -4.98 3.69
C LYS A 438 -15.29 -5.27 2.20
N SER A 439 -16.01 -4.55 1.35
CA SER A 439 -15.98 -4.74 -0.11
C SER A 439 -14.61 -4.38 -0.70
N TYR A 440 -13.91 -3.38 -0.15
CA TYR A 440 -12.55 -3.02 -0.57
C TYR A 440 -11.61 -4.23 -0.61
N PHE A 441 -11.60 -5.08 0.43
CA PHE A 441 -10.76 -6.28 0.49
C PHE A 441 -11.12 -7.34 -0.56
N PHE A 442 -12.36 -7.36 -1.05
CA PHE A 442 -12.78 -8.23 -2.15
C PHE A 442 -12.49 -7.60 -3.51
N ILE A 443 -12.76 -6.31 -3.68
CA ILE A 443 -12.55 -5.57 -4.92
C ILE A 443 -11.08 -5.62 -5.35
N ARG A 444 -10.13 -5.45 -4.41
CA ARG A 444 -8.69 -5.59 -4.72
C ARG A 444 -8.35 -6.97 -5.32
N LYS A 445 -8.96 -8.04 -4.80
CA LYS A 445 -8.76 -9.41 -5.31
C LYS A 445 -9.39 -9.58 -6.70
N ILE A 446 -10.57 -9.01 -6.92
CA ILE A 446 -11.24 -9.03 -8.23
C ILE A 446 -10.40 -8.26 -9.26
N ASN A 447 -9.94 -7.06 -8.94
CA ASN A 447 -9.11 -6.24 -9.82
C ASN A 447 -7.81 -6.96 -10.20
N ARG A 448 -7.18 -7.66 -9.24
CA ARG A 448 -6.01 -8.51 -9.51
C ARG A 448 -6.33 -9.59 -10.54
N GLN A 449 -7.45 -10.30 -10.38
CA GLN A 449 -7.85 -11.36 -11.32
C GLN A 449 -8.19 -10.79 -12.70
N MET A 450 -8.89 -9.66 -12.77
CA MET A 450 -9.18 -8.97 -14.03
C MET A 450 -7.91 -8.52 -14.74
N MET A 451 -6.94 -8.00 -13.99
CA MET A 451 -5.63 -7.60 -14.53
C MET A 451 -4.89 -8.80 -15.13
N ILE A 452 -4.78 -9.92 -14.39
CA ILE A 452 -4.17 -11.16 -14.89
C ILE A 452 -4.88 -11.67 -16.15
N SER A 453 -6.22 -11.67 -16.13
CA SER A 453 -7.03 -12.07 -17.29
C SER A 453 -6.77 -11.18 -18.51
N GLY A 454 -6.67 -9.85 -18.31
CA GLY A 454 -6.33 -8.90 -19.36
C GLY A 454 -4.94 -9.13 -19.97
N ILE A 455 -3.96 -9.46 -19.13
CA ILE A 455 -2.61 -9.81 -19.60
C ILE A 455 -2.64 -11.11 -20.41
N HIS A 456 -3.30 -12.16 -19.91
CA HIS A 456 -3.46 -13.42 -20.65
C HIS A 456 -4.14 -13.21 -22.00
N LYS A 457 -5.22 -12.40 -22.03
CA LYS A 457 -5.90 -12.05 -23.29
C LYS A 457 -4.96 -11.33 -24.27
N SER A 458 -4.17 -10.39 -23.78
CA SER A 458 -3.21 -9.64 -24.61
C SER A 458 -2.12 -10.56 -25.16
N MET A 459 -1.59 -11.48 -24.34
CA MET A 459 -0.63 -12.50 -24.76
C MET A 459 -1.23 -13.43 -25.84
N LEU A 460 -2.47 -13.88 -25.68
CA LEU A 460 -3.15 -14.71 -26.68
C LEU A 460 -3.35 -13.96 -28.01
N ILE A 461 -3.70 -12.68 -27.97
CA ILE A 461 -3.81 -11.84 -29.17
C ILE A 461 -2.45 -11.73 -29.87
N GLN A 462 -1.38 -11.48 -29.12
CA GLN A 462 -0.03 -11.39 -29.66
C GLN A 462 0.43 -12.71 -30.29
N MET A 463 0.16 -13.84 -29.63
CA MET A 463 0.44 -15.17 -30.19
C MET A 463 -0.37 -15.43 -31.48
N LYS A 464 -1.64 -15.02 -31.51
CA LYS A 464 -2.45 -15.12 -32.73
C LYS A 464 -1.89 -14.29 -33.87
N GLN A 465 -1.39 -13.09 -33.57
CA GLN A 465 -0.77 -12.20 -34.56
C GLN A 465 0.59 -12.68 -35.05
N SER A 466 1.32 -13.50 -34.28
CA SER A 466 2.60 -14.08 -34.71
C SER A 466 2.46 -15.35 -35.55
N LEU A 467 1.28 -16.01 -35.54
CA LEU A 467 1.01 -17.21 -36.35
C LEU A 467 1.33 -17.02 -37.85
N PRO A 468 0.89 -15.94 -38.53
CA PRO A 468 1.24 -15.70 -39.94
C PRO A 468 2.75 -15.63 -40.20
N VAL A 469 3.50 -15.05 -39.25
CA VAL A 469 4.97 -14.96 -39.34
C VAL A 469 5.59 -16.34 -39.28
N ILE A 470 5.12 -17.20 -38.37
CA ILE A 470 5.58 -18.59 -38.27
C ILE A 470 5.27 -19.36 -39.56
N THR A 471 4.07 -19.19 -40.13
CA THR A 471 3.72 -19.83 -41.40
C THR A 471 4.55 -19.33 -42.57
N SER A 472 4.87 -18.02 -42.61
CA SER A 472 5.75 -17.40 -43.60
C SER A 472 7.18 -17.95 -43.53
N ILE A 473 7.72 -18.12 -42.32
CA ILE A 473 9.03 -18.73 -42.11
C ILE A 473 9.02 -20.18 -42.60
N GLY A 474 7.98 -20.94 -42.28
CA GLY A 474 7.81 -22.31 -42.77
C GLY A 474 7.80 -22.40 -44.30
N ALA A 475 7.06 -21.51 -44.97
CA ALA A 475 7.05 -21.42 -46.43
C ALA A 475 8.43 -21.07 -47.00
N SER A 476 9.09 -20.07 -46.43
CA SER A 476 10.44 -19.64 -46.85
C SER A 476 11.49 -20.76 -46.69
N LEU A 477 11.39 -21.54 -45.60
CA LEU A 477 12.28 -22.69 -45.37
C LEU A 477 12.01 -23.79 -46.40
N SER A 478 10.74 -24.05 -46.73
CA SER A 478 10.35 -25.01 -47.76
C SER A 478 10.88 -24.59 -49.14
N ASP A 479 10.78 -23.30 -49.48
CA ASP A 479 11.33 -22.74 -50.71
C ASP A 479 12.86 -22.85 -50.78
N ALA A 480 13.54 -22.63 -49.65
CA ALA A 480 14.99 -22.82 -49.54
C ALA A 480 15.39 -24.28 -49.77
N VAL A 481 14.69 -25.24 -49.15
CA VAL A 481 14.90 -26.68 -49.37
C VAL A 481 14.65 -27.06 -50.83
N SER A 482 13.57 -26.56 -51.44
CA SER A 482 13.28 -26.77 -52.87
C SER A 482 14.40 -26.24 -53.76
N SER A 483 14.95 -25.07 -53.42
CA SER A 483 16.07 -24.46 -54.14
C SER A 483 17.35 -25.27 -54.00
N ILE A 484 17.64 -25.81 -52.81
CA ILE A 484 18.78 -26.71 -52.58
C ILE A 484 18.64 -27.98 -53.43
N ASN A 485 17.46 -28.59 -53.47
CA ASN A 485 17.20 -29.78 -54.30
C ASN A 485 17.42 -29.47 -55.79
N LYS A 486 16.93 -28.31 -56.28
CA LYS A 486 17.19 -27.88 -57.67
C LYS A 486 18.68 -27.66 -57.96
N ILE A 487 19.45 -27.14 -57.00
CA ILE A 487 20.90 -26.99 -57.13
C ILE A 487 21.56 -28.37 -57.21
N GLN A 488 21.14 -29.31 -56.36
CA GLN A 488 21.64 -30.69 -56.38
C GLN A 488 21.36 -31.39 -57.72
N ASP A 489 20.15 -31.22 -58.27
CA ASP A 489 19.80 -31.75 -59.60
C ASP A 489 20.69 -31.16 -60.70
N LYS A 490 20.93 -29.84 -60.67
CA LYS A 490 21.84 -29.17 -61.62
C LYS A 490 23.28 -29.64 -61.48
N LEU A 491 23.77 -29.86 -60.25
CA LEU A 491 25.12 -30.39 -60.01
C LEU A 491 25.26 -31.82 -60.52
N ASN A 492 24.24 -32.66 -60.35
CA ASN A 492 24.21 -34.01 -60.90
C ASN A 492 24.19 -34.00 -62.43
N HIS A 493 23.42 -33.10 -63.05
CA HIS A 493 23.43 -32.93 -64.49
C HIS A 493 24.80 -32.47 -65.01
N PHE A 494 25.41 -31.49 -64.34
CA PHE A 494 26.74 -31.01 -64.67
C PHE A 494 27.80 -32.11 -64.55
N LYS A 495 27.73 -32.95 -63.51
CA LYS A 495 28.59 -34.12 -63.35
C LYS A 495 28.44 -35.08 -64.53
N SER A 496 27.21 -35.42 -64.92
CA SER A 496 26.95 -36.30 -66.07
C SER A 496 27.47 -35.72 -67.39
N GLN A 497 27.35 -34.41 -67.59
CA GLN A 497 27.95 -33.73 -68.74
C GLN A 497 29.47 -33.79 -68.71
N PHE A 498 30.09 -33.62 -67.54
CA PHE A 498 31.53 -33.77 -67.34
C PHE A 498 32.02 -35.19 -67.64
N ASP A 499 31.30 -36.22 -67.17
CA ASP A 499 31.62 -37.62 -67.45
C ASP A 499 31.53 -37.91 -68.97
N THR A 500 30.51 -37.36 -69.64
CA THR A 500 30.35 -37.47 -71.09
C THR A 500 31.47 -36.75 -71.84
N PHE A 501 31.85 -35.55 -71.39
CA PHE A 501 32.95 -34.78 -71.95
C PHE A 501 34.29 -35.50 -71.79
N ALA A 502 34.57 -36.05 -70.60
CA ALA A 502 35.76 -36.85 -70.33
C ALA A 502 35.84 -38.06 -71.27
N SER A 503 34.74 -38.80 -71.43
CA SER A 503 34.67 -39.94 -72.36
C SER A 503 34.89 -39.53 -73.82
N ASN A 504 34.38 -38.37 -74.24
CA ASN A 504 34.61 -37.85 -75.59
C ASN A 504 36.07 -37.44 -75.82
N ILE A 505 36.73 -36.86 -74.82
CA ILE A 505 38.17 -36.55 -74.88
C ILE A 505 38.98 -37.84 -75.01
N GLU A 506 38.64 -38.88 -74.25
CA GLU A 506 39.33 -40.17 -74.31
C GLU A 506 39.22 -40.79 -75.72
N LYS A 507 38.01 -40.80 -76.30
CA LYS A 507 37.78 -41.22 -77.70
C LYS A 507 38.51 -40.35 -78.72
N SER A 508 38.59 -39.04 -78.49
CA SER A 508 39.32 -38.13 -79.38
C SER A 508 40.83 -38.36 -79.34
N ASN A 509 41.39 -38.67 -78.17
CA ASN A 509 42.80 -39.04 -78.03
C ASN A 509 43.09 -40.36 -78.75
N GLU A 510 42.19 -41.34 -78.62
CA GLU A 510 42.32 -42.64 -79.30
C GLU A 510 42.26 -42.48 -80.83
N SER A 511 41.34 -41.64 -81.34
CA SER A 511 41.28 -41.30 -82.77
C SER A 511 42.51 -40.54 -83.27
N ASN A 512 43.05 -39.62 -82.47
CA ASN A 512 44.28 -38.90 -82.83
C ASN A 512 45.49 -39.85 -82.87
N ALA A 513 45.57 -40.84 -81.98
CA ALA A 513 46.61 -41.86 -82.01
C ALA A 513 46.49 -42.75 -83.26
N ASN A 514 45.27 -43.11 -83.66
CA ASN A 514 45.02 -43.85 -84.90
C ASN A 514 45.39 -43.02 -86.15
N LEU A 515 45.04 -41.73 -86.20
CA LEU A 515 45.42 -40.83 -87.29
C LEU A 515 46.95 -40.65 -87.39
N ALA A 516 47.65 -40.56 -86.26
CA ALA A 516 49.11 -40.52 -86.25
C ALA A 516 49.70 -41.82 -86.85
N THR A 517 49.09 -42.96 -86.55
CA THR A 517 49.49 -44.26 -87.08
C THR A 517 49.22 -44.37 -88.60
N GLU A 518 48.05 -43.90 -89.07
CA GLU A 518 47.73 -43.84 -90.51
C GLU A 518 48.65 -42.89 -91.28
N ALA A 519 48.98 -41.73 -90.72
CA ALA A 519 49.93 -40.80 -91.32
C ALA A 519 51.33 -41.43 -91.46
N GLN A 520 51.73 -42.25 -90.49
CA GLN A 520 52.99 -42.99 -90.52
C GLN A 520 52.98 -44.08 -91.59
N ASN A 521 51.88 -44.80 -91.74
CA ASN A 521 51.68 -45.78 -92.83
C ASN A 521 51.68 -45.11 -94.21
N LEU A 522 51.04 -43.95 -94.35
CA LEU A 522 51.03 -43.18 -95.60
C LEU A 522 52.45 -42.74 -95.97
N SER A 523 53.24 -42.30 -95.00
CA SER A 523 54.66 -41.99 -95.21
C SER A 523 55.46 -43.20 -95.69
N SER A 524 55.14 -44.41 -95.20
CA SER A 524 55.74 -45.66 -95.69
C SER A 524 55.35 -45.95 -97.14
N TYR A 525 54.07 -45.82 -97.49
CA TYR A 525 53.62 -46.05 -98.87
C TYR A 525 54.21 -45.06 -99.86
N VAL A 526 54.38 -43.79 -99.47
CA VAL A 526 55.06 -42.79 -100.30
C VAL A 526 56.54 -43.15 -100.50
N HIS A 527 57.19 -43.74 -99.49
CA HIS A 527 58.56 -44.23 -99.61
C HIS A 527 58.65 -45.43 -100.57
N ASP A 528 57.73 -46.39 -100.47
CA ASP A 528 57.65 -47.55 -101.35
C ASP A 528 57.37 -47.16 -102.81
N ILE A 529 56.46 -46.21 -103.05
CA ILE A 529 56.21 -45.66 -104.39
C ILE A 529 57.46 -45.00 -104.95
N ARG A 530 58.23 -44.26 -104.14
CA ARG A 530 59.51 -43.69 -104.56
C ARG A 530 60.53 -44.75 -104.93
N SER A 531 60.58 -45.85 -104.17
CA SER A 531 61.45 -46.99 -104.45
C SER A 531 61.07 -47.66 -105.78
N VAL A 532 59.78 -47.89 -106.02
CA VAL A 532 59.27 -48.45 -107.29
C VAL A 532 59.54 -47.51 -108.47
N LEU A 533 59.33 -46.20 -108.32
CA LEU A 533 59.66 -45.20 -109.35
C LEU A 533 61.17 -45.13 -109.62
N GLY A 534 62.01 -45.31 -108.60
CA GLY A 534 63.46 -45.45 -108.76
C GLY A 534 63.84 -46.67 -109.61
N ILE A 535 63.21 -47.82 -109.35
CA ILE A 535 63.41 -49.03 -110.15
C ILE A 535 62.93 -48.85 -111.60
N ILE A 536 61.81 -48.14 -111.81
CA ILE A 536 61.30 -47.83 -113.17
C ILE A 536 62.25 -46.87 -113.90
N SER A 537 62.85 -45.90 -113.21
CA SER A 537 63.88 -45.01 -113.77
C SER A 537 65.13 -45.80 -114.18
N ASP A 538 65.58 -46.73 -113.34
CA ASP A 538 66.76 -47.58 -113.64
C ASP A 538 66.50 -48.54 -114.82
N ILE A 539 65.25 -49.00 -115.01
CA ILE A 539 64.84 -49.83 -116.16
C ILE A 539 64.74 -48.98 -117.44
N ALA A 540 64.25 -47.74 -117.34
CA ALA A 540 64.20 -46.82 -118.48
C ALA A 540 65.60 -46.44 -118.98
N ASP A 541 66.57 -46.22 -118.07
CA ASP A 541 67.96 -45.93 -118.43
C ASP A 541 68.69 -47.12 -119.09
N GLN A 542 68.23 -48.36 -118.89
CA GLN A 542 68.78 -49.55 -119.57
C GLN A 542 68.15 -49.86 -120.93
N THR A 543 67.05 -49.20 -121.30
CA THR A 543 66.33 -49.43 -122.56
C THR A 543 66.20 -48.15 -123.37
N ASN A 544 67.33 -47.74 -123.97
CA ASN A 544 67.55 -46.56 -124.81
C ASN A 544 66.33 -46.09 -125.65
N LEU A 545 65.54 -45.16 -125.07
CA LEU A 545 64.53 -44.31 -125.70
C LEU A 545 64.84 -42.85 -125.38
#